data_AF-A0A918F6Q2-F1
#
_entry.id   AF-A0A918F6Q2-F1
#
_cell.length_a   1.000
_cell.length_b   1.000
_cell.length_c   1.000
_cell.angle_alpha   90.00
_cell.angle_beta   90.00
_cell.angle_gamma   90.00
#
_symmetry.space_group_name_H-M   'P 1'
#
loop_
_entity.id
_entity.type
_entity.pdbx_description
1 polymer ?
#
loop_
_entity_poly.entity_id
_entity_poly.type
_entity_poly.pdbx_seq_one_letter_code
_entity_poly.pdbx_strand_id
1 'polypeptide(L)' 'MDGEAVRIPYWLAPGQRIVLLTVFRKTRMREAAEVERAHQAQKVCEAEHGHAQYTYERRKES' A
#
# COMPACT_ATOMS: atom_id res chain seq x y z
N MET A 1 21.41 -12.26 -6.13
CA MET A 1 20.69 -11.40 -5.17
C MET A 1 19.24 -11.81 -5.25
N ASP A 2 18.79 -12.67 -4.34
CA ASP A 2 17.37 -12.99 -4.23
C ASP A 2 16.67 -11.72 -3.77
N GLY A 3 15.95 -11.08 -4.68
CA GLY A 3 15.14 -9.91 -4.36
C GLY A 3 14.16 -10.29 -3.26
N GLU A 4 14.25 -9.59 -2.13
CA GLU A 4 13.35 -9.85 -1.01
C GLU A 4 11.90 -9.69 -1.48
N ALA A 5 11.06 -10.70 -1.23
CA ALA A 5 9.69 -10.69 -1.71
C ALA A 5 8.89 -9.64 -0.94
N VAL A 6 8.73 -8.44 -1.49
CA VAL A 6 7.92 -7.36 -0.89
C VAL A 6 6.48 -7.43 -1.40
N ARG A 7 5.52 -7.13 -0.53
CA ARG A 7 4.09 -7.05 -0.84
C ARG A 7 3.57 -5.64 -0.54
N ILE A 8 2.73 -5.15 -1.45
CA ILE A 8 2.05 -3.87 -1.32
C ILE A 8 0.55 -4.13 -1.54
N PRO A 9 -0.26 -4.21 -0.47
CA PRO A 9 -1.71 -4.23 -0.58
C PRO A 9 -2.22 -2.93 -1.21
N TYR A 10 -3.22 -3.07 -2.08
CA TYR A 10 -3.83 -1.94 -2.76
C TYR A 10 -5.36 -2.06 -2.75
N TRP A 11 -6.00 -0.92 -2.88
CA TRP A 11 -7.44 -0.80 -3.04
C TRP A 11 -7.78 -0.01 -4.31
N LEU A 12 -8.79 -0.47 -5.04
CA LEU A 12 -9.34 0.22 -6.21
C LEU A 12 -10.47 1.13 -5.74
N ALA A 13 -10.14 2.41 -5.54
CA ALA A 13 -11.10 3.42 -5.14
C ALA A 13 -11.89 3.95 -6.37
N PRO A 14 -13.11 4.48 -6.17
CA PRO A 14 -13.89 5.09 -7.25
C PRO A 14 -13.12 6.17 -8.00
N GLY A 15 -13.43 6.35 -9.28
CA GLY A 15 -12.73 7.32 -10.14
C GLY A 15 -11.38 6.81 -10.68
N GLN A 16 -11.23 5.50 -10.84
CA GLN A 16 -10.06 4.86 -11.46
C GLN A 16 -8.76 5.16 -10.70
N ARG A 17 -8.83 5.13 -9.36
CA ARG A 17 -7.71 5.43 -8.45
C ARG A 17 -7.23 4.14 -7.78
N ILE A 18 -5.91 3.93 -7.80
CA ILE A 18 -5.26 2.86 -7.04
C ILE A 18 -4.65 3.48 -5.79
N VAL A 19 -5.08 3.03 -4.62
CA VAL A 19 -4.54 3.46 -3.32
C VAL A 19 -3.64 2.35 -2.79
N LEU A 20 -2.36 2.65 -2.59
CA LEU A 20 -1.41 1.74 -1.94
C LEU A 20 -1.52 1.92 -0.42
N LEU A 21 -1.74 0.83 0.32
CA LEU A 21 -2.11 0.89 1.73
C LEU A 21 -0.89 0.75 2.64
N THR A 22 -0.16 -0.35 2.50
CA THR A 22 1.00 -0.69 3.33
C THR A 22 2.10 -1.35 2.51
N VAL A 23 3.31 -1.41 3.05
CA VAL A 23 4.42 -2.18 2.45
C VAL A 23 4.96 -3.11 3.52
N PHE A 24 5.16 -4.38 3.16
CA PHE A 24 5.75 -5.36 4.06
C PHE A 24 6.59 -6.39 3.31
N ARG A 25 7.57 -6.95 4.03
CA ARG A 25 8.41 -8.03 3.54
C ARG A 25 7.68 -9.35 3.78
N LYS A 26 7.51 -10.16 2.73
CA LYS A 26 6.90 -11.49 2.83
C LYS A 26 7.90 -12.43 3.49
N THR A 27 7.67 -12.70 4.77
CA THR A 27 8.41 -13.66 5.57
C THR A 27 7.75 -15.03 5.59
N ARG A 28 6.43 -15.09 5.40
CA ARG A 28 5.63 -16.34 5.44
C ARG A 28 4.57 -16.40 4.34
N MET A 29 3.94 -17.56 4.17
CA MET A 29 2.86 -17.75 3.19
C MET A 29 1.55 -17.06 3.57
N ARG A 30 1.28 -16.86 4.88
CA ARG A 30 0.05 -16.27 5.39
C ARG A 30 0.39 -15.29 6.51
N GLU A 31 0.23 -14.00 6.24
CA GLU A 31 0.52 -12.91 7.18
C GLU A 31 -0.76 -12.17 7.56
N ALA A 32 -1.57 -12.80 8.42
CA ALA A 32 -2.89 -12.27 8.80
C ALA A 32 -2.80 -10.88 9.47
N ALA A 33 -1.75 -10.63 10.26
CA ALA A 33 -1.52 -9.33 10.89
C ALA A 33 -1.24 -8.23 9.86
N GLU A 34 -0.55 -8.55 8.77
CA GLU A 34 -0.27 -7.62 7.66
C GLU A 34 -1.53 -7.30 6.87
N VAL A 35 -2.37 -8.33 6.64
CA VAL A 35 -3.68 -8.15 6.00
C VAL A 35 -4.58 -7.27 6.86
N GLU A 36 -4.62 -7.50 8.17
CA GLU A 36 -5.43 -6.68 9.09
C GLU A 36 -4.92 -5.23 9.15
N ARG A 37 -3.58 -5.03 9.17
CA ARG A 37 -3.00 -3.68 9.04
C ARG A 37 -3.44 -2.99 7.75
N ALA A 38 -3.47 -3.72 6.63
CA ALA A 38 -3.92 -3.17 5.36
C ALA A 38 -5.41 -2.79 5.39
N HIS A 39 -6.28 -3.64 5.97
CA HIS A 39 -7.70 -3.31 6.15
C HIS A 39 -7.91 -2.09 7.04
N GLN A 40 -7.16 -1.96 8.13
CA GLN A 40 -7.27 -0.80 9.00
C GLN A 40 -6.80 0.48 8.30
N ALA A 41 -5.69 0.41 7.54
CA ALA A 41 -5.24 1.52 6.71
C ALA A 41 -6.30 1.91 5.68
N GLN A 42 -6.96 0.93 5.04
CA GLN A 42 -8.03 1.19 4.08
C GLN A 42 -9.20 1.95 4.73
N LYS A 43 -9.67 1.52 5.90
CA LYS A 43 -10.76 2.21 6.63
C LYS A 43 -10.43 3.68 6.92
N VAL A 44 -9.20 3.94 7.35
CA VAL A 44 -8.72 5.32 7.60
C VAL A 44 -8.65 6.10 6.29
N CYS A 45 -8.08 5.54 5.22
CA CYS A 45 -8.02 6.20 3.92
C CYS A 45 -9.40 6.51 3.33
N GLU A 46 -10.37 5.62 3.49
CA GLU A 46 -11.74 5.81 3.00
C GLU A 46 -12.50 6.87 3.79
N ALA A 47 -12.28 6.95 5.11
CA ALA A 47 -12.98 7.88 5.98
C ALA A 47 -12.36 9.30 6.02
N GLU A 48 -11.03 9.39 5.99
CA GLU A 48 -10.31 10.61 6.38
C GLU A 48 -9.52 11.27 5.23
N HIS A 49 -9.34 10.58 4.10
CA HIS A 49 -8.45 11.07 3.04
C HIS A 49 -9.17 11.31 1.71
N GLY A 50 -8.99 12.52 1.18
CA GLY A 50 -9.48 12.91 -0.15
C GLY A 50 -8.51 12.52 -1.26
N HIS A 51 -8.47 13.34 -2.32
CA HIS A 51 -7.45 13.17 -3.37
C HIS A 51 -6.05 13.41 -2.81
N ALA A 52 -5.06 12.69 -3.36
CA ALA A 52 -3.66 12.93 -3.06
C ALA A 52 -3.32 14.40 -3.31
N GLN A 53 -2.81 15.08 -2.28
CA GLN A 53 -2.43 16.49 -2.36
C GLN A 53 -1.02 16.68 -2.93
N TYR A 54 -0.23 15.60 -3.00
CA TYR A 54 1.17 15.62 -3.41
C TYR A 54 1.41 14.55 -4.47
N THR A 55 2.13 14.94 -5.52
CA THR A 55 2.66 14.01 -6.52
C THR A 55 4.08 13.65 -6.11
N TYR A 56 4.32 12.37 -5.84
CA TYR A 56 5.66 11.85 -5.58
C TYR A 56 6.22 11.26 -6.86
N GLU A 57 7.26 11.89 -7.41
CA GLU A 57 8.01 11.33 -8.52
C GLU A 57 9.09 10.38 -8.00
N ARG A 58 9.32 9.28 -8.72
CA ARG A 58 10.46 8.41 -8.44
C ARG A 58 11.74 9.24 -8.61
N ARG A 59 12.44 9.50 -7.50
CA ARG A 59 13.78 10.09 -7.55
C ARG A 59 14.70 9.13 -8.30
N LYS A 60 15.26 9.56 -9.43
CA LYS A 60 16.36 8.81 -10.07
C LYS A 60 17.58 8.96 -9.16
N GLU A 61 18.04 7.87 -8.57
CA GLU A 61 19.41 7.81 -8.05
C GLU A 61 20.36 7.99 -9.24
N SER A 62 21.31 8.92 -9.10
CA SER A 62 22.34 9.22 -10.09
C SER A 62 23.67 8.59 -9.71
#